data_AF-A0A2M7UYK2-F1
#
_entry.id   AF-A0A2M7UYK2-F1
#
_cell.length_a   1.000
_cell.length_b   1.000
_cell.length_c   1.000
_cell.angle_alpha   90.00
_cell.angle_beta   90.00
_cell.angle_gamma   90.00
#
_symmetry.space_group_name_H-M   'P 1'
#
loop_
_entity.id
_entity.type
_entity.pdbx_description
1 polymer ?
#
loop_
_entity_poly.entity_id
_entity_poly.type
_entity_poly.pdbx_seq_one_letter_code
_entity_poly.pdbx_strand_id
1 'polypeptide(L)'
;MDRIGWKRCWKSLLALPVVIIFTIYDIWMVEGLFGKLQIWEEIYIYHQATFRFLFPTIIVLIGLILHSWRFVMYSVVGIYCGWLDILYYWLQGKALPKVYSWLIFSPTSSYLVIFAITALLFAMFVDALVQRFDYAVHNH
;
A
#
# COMPACT_ATOMS: atom_id res chain seq x y z
N MET A 1 24.07 10.30 9.86
CA MET A 1 23.24 10.23 8.64
C MET A 1 23.53 11.47 7.81
N ASP A 2 24.28 11.28 6.74
CA ASP A 2 24.64 12.30 5.74
C ASP A 2 23.38 12.81 5.00
N ARG A 3 23.39 14.07 4.55
CA ARG A 3 22.21 14.75 3.97
C ARG A 3 21.60 13.98 2.77
N ILE A 4 22.40 13.17 2.09
CA ILE A 4 22.00 12.33 0.96
C ILE A 4 21.18 11.12 1.43
N GLY A 5 21.67 10.40 2.45
CA GLY A 5 20.93 9.31 3.11
C GLY A 5 19.60 9.76 3.71
N TRP A 6 19.57 10.95 4.33
CA TRP A 6 18.33 11.57 4.82
C TRP A 6 17.34 11.82 3.68
N LYS A 7 17.73 12.53 2.62
CA LYS A 7 16.84 12.80 1.47
C LYS A 7 16.30 11.54 0.79
N ARG A 8 17.07 10.44 0.72
CA ARG A 8 16.59 9.16 0.18
C ARG A 8 15.54 8.51 1.08
N CYS A 9 15.74 8.53 2.40
CA CYS A 9 14.81 7.94 3.37
C CYS A 9 13.46 8.68 3.38
N TRP A 10 13.47 10.01 3.33
CA TRP A 10 12.24 10.83 3.34
C TRP A 10 11.32 10.56 2.16
N LYS A 11 11.87 10.29 0.98
CA LYS A 11 11.05 9.95 -0.20
C LYS A 11 10.32 8.63 -0.03
N SER A 12 10.93 7.64 0.63
CA SER A 12 10.27 6.37 0.94
C SER A 12 9.16 6.55 1.97
N LEU A 13 9.36 7.44 2.95
CA LEU A 13 8.36 7.74 3.97
C LEU A 13 7.08 8.36 3.39
N LEU A 14 7.14 8.95 2.18
CA LEU A 14 5.94 9.43 1.48
C LEU A 14 4.99 8.31 1.03
N ALA A 15 5.42 7.05 1.02
CA ALA A 15 4.53 5.92 0.75
C ALA A 15 3.44 5.78 1.84
N LEU A 16 3.80 6.06 3.11
CA LEU A 16 2.89 5.99 4.25
C LEU A 16 1.65 6.90 4.09
N PRO A 17 1.81 8.24 3.90
CA PRO A 17 0.66 9.10 3.69
C PRO A 17 -0.10 8.77 2.40
N VAL A 18 0.56 8.27 1.35
CA VAL A 18 -0.14 7.85 0.12
C VAL A 18 -1.06 6.67 0.38
N VAL A 19 -0.59 5.64 1.09
CA VAL A 19 -1.40 4.48 1.47
C VAL A 19 -2.57 4.93 2.33
N ILE A 20 -2.34 5.78 3.33
CA ILE A 20 -3.39 6.32 4.19
C ILE A 20 -4.44 7.11 3.39
N ILE A 21 -4.01 7.98 2.47
CA ILE A 21 -4.91 8.77 1.63
C ILE A 21 -5.77 7.86 0.76
N PHE A 22 -5.20 6.82 0.16
CA PHE A 22 -5.97 5.85 -0.63
C PHE A 22 -6.95 5.05 0.23
N THR A 23 -6.57 4.65 1.44
CA THR A 23 -7.50 3.99 2.37
C THR A 23 -8.67 4.93 2.74
N ILE A 24 -8.39 6.20 3.05
CA ILE A 24 -9.44 7.18 3.38
C ILE A 24 -10.37 7.41 2.18
N TYR A 25 -9.79 7.55 0.98
CA TYR A 25 -10.55 7.66 -0.27
C TYR A 25 -11.45 6.43 -0.46
N ASP A 26 -10.92 5.23 -0.23
CA ASP A 26 -11.68 4.00 -0.42
C ASP A 26 -12.83 3.87 0.60
N ILE A 27 -12.60 4.20 1.87
CA ILE A 27 -13.67 4.29 2.89
C ILE A 27 -14.75 5.28 2.45
N TRP A 28 -14.36 6.47 1.97
CA TRP A 28 -15.30 7.50 1.56
C TRP A 28 -16.12 7.06 0.34
N MET A 29 -15.51 6.37 -0.62
CA MET A 29 -16.22 5.81 -1.76
C MET A 29 -17.16 4.69 -1.33
N VAL A 30 -16.64 3.66 -0.65
CA VAL A 30 -17.39 2.44 -0.31
C VAL A 30 -18.50 2.71 0.71
N GLU A 31 -18.18 3.26 1.87
CA GLU A 31 -19.16 3.50 2.94
C GLU A 31 -19.96 4.79 2.72
N GLY A 32 -19.30 5.80 2.14
CA GLY A 32 -19.91 7.10 1.88
C GLY A 32 -20.78 7.09 0.63
N LEU A 33 -20.17 6.98 -0.56
CA LEU A 33 -20.88 7.11 -1.82
C LEU A 33 -21.74 5.88 -2.13
N PHE A 34 -21.12 4.71 -2.23
CA PHE A 34 -21.79 3.44 -2.57
C PHE A 34 -22.80 3.03 -1.50
N GLY A 35 -22.42 3.12 -0.23
CA GLY A 35 -23.30 2.81 0.90
C GLY A 35 -24.52 3.71 1.02
N LYS A 36 -24.37 5.04 0.87
CA LYS A 36 -25.51 5.96 0.99
C LYS A 36 -26.43 5.95 -0.23
N LEU A 37 -25.88 5.78 -1.43
CA LEU A 37 -26.65 5.76 -2.67
C LEU A 37 -27.23 4.37 -3.00
N GLN A 38 -26.87 3.34 -2.21
CA GLN A 38 -27.32 1.95 -2.38
C GLN A 38 -26.98 1.34 -3.76
N ILE A 39 -25.90 1.80 -4.39
CA ILE A 39 -25.46 1.37 -5.74
C ILE A 39 -24.41 0.25 -5.68
N TRP A 40 -24.62 -0.75 -4.82
CA TRP A 40 -23.63 -1.81 -4.56
C TRP A 40 -23.33 -2.69 -5.78
N GLU A 41 -24.21 -2.75 -6.77
CA GLU A 41 -24.02 -3.57 -7.97
C GLU A 41 -22.80 -3.11 -8.80
N GLU A 42 -22.48 -1.82 -8.75
CA GLU A 42 -21.38 -1.20 -9.50
C GLU A 42 -20.04 -1.22 -8.74
N ILE A 43 -20.04 -1.69 -7.49
CA ILE A 43 -18.86 -1.64 -6.63
C ILE A 43 -17.70 -2.47 -7.19
N TYR A 44 -18.01 -3.56 -7.90
CA TYR A 44 -17.01 -4.38 -8.56
C TYR A 44 -16.27 -3.59 -9.64
N ILE A 45 -17.00 -2.84 -10.49
CA ILE A 45 -16.40 -2.03 -11.56
C ILE A 45 -15.52 -0.93 -10.96
N TYR A 46 -15.99 -0.28 -9.88
CA TYR A 46 -15.19 0.69 -9.15
C TYR A 46 -13.88 0.09 -8.60
N HIS A 47 -13.93 -1.08 -7.97
CA HIS A 47 -12.72 -1.74 -7.45
C HIS A 47 -11.76 -2.11 -8.57
N GLN A 48 -12.28 -2.61 -9.70
CA GLN A 48 -11.45 -2.93 -10.87
C GLN A 48 -10.75 -1.68 -11.41
N ALA A 49 -11.48 -0.60 -11.65
CA ALA A 49 -10.92 0.65 -12.17
C ALA A 49 -9.90 1.26 -11.20
N THR A 50 -10.21 1.23 -9.90
CA THR A 50 -9.38 1.88 -8.88
C THR A 50 -8.11 1.08 -8.59
N PHE A 51 -8.23 -0.20 -8.26
CA PHE A 51 -7.11 -1.02 -7.82
C PHE A 51 -6.28 -1.62 -8.97
N ARG A 52 -6.86 -1.85 -10.15
CA ARG A 52 -6.07 -2.35 -11.30
C ARG A 52 -5.49 -1.26 -12.18
N PHE A 53 -6.02 -0.03 -12.14
CA PHE A 53 -5.59 1.03 -13.04
C PHE A 53 -5.22 2.34 -12.34
N LEU A 54 -6.14 2.95 -11.59
CA LEU A 54 -5.91 4.28 -11.00
C LEU A 54 -4.75 4.29 -10.00
N PHE A 55 -4.79 3.44 -8.97
CA PHE A 55 -3.77 3.38 -7.94
C PHE A 55 -2.39 2.99 -8.50
N PRO A 56 -2.22 1.92 -9.31
CA PRO A 56 -0.94 1.63 -9.93
C PRO A 56 -0.37 2.82 -10.73
N THR A 57 -1.22 3.49 -11.52
CA THR A 57 -0.80 4.62 -12.34
C THR A 57 -0.30 5.78 -11.48
N ILE A 58 -1.04 6.14 -10.42
CA ILE A 58 -0.63 7.22 -9.51
C ILE A 58 0.68 6.86 -8.80
N ILE A 59 0.83 5.63 -8.30
CA ILE A 59 2.05 5.18 -7.61
C ILE A 59 3.26 5.29 -8.55
N VAL A 60 3.13 4.80 -9.78
CA VAL A 60 4.23 4.85 -10.76
C VAL A 60 4.57 6.30 -11.12
N LEU A 61 3.57 7.14 -11.39
CA LEU A 61 3.80 8.56 -11.71
C LEU A 61 4.52 9.29 -10.58
N ILE A 62 4.07 9.14 -9.33
CA ILE A 62 4.72 9.75 -8.17
C ILE A 62 6.13 9.15 -7.99
N GLY A 63 6.30 7.85 -8.17
CA GLY A 63 7.60 7.18 -8.11
C GLY A 63 8.61 7.74 -9.11
N LEU A 64 8.16 8.02 -10.34
CA LEU A 64 8.96 8.67 -11.38
C LEU A 64 9.32 10.11 -11.01
N ILE A 65 8.34 10.92 -10.57
CA ILE A 65 8.56 12.32 -10.14
C ILE A 65 9.55 12.38 -8.96
N LEU A 66 9.42 11.48 -8.00
CA LEU A 66 10.32 11.40 -6.85
C LEU A 66 11.67 10.77 -7.20
N HIS A 67 11.81 10.11 -8.35
CA HIS A 67 12.91 9.22 -8.70
C HIS A 67 13.23 8.24 -7.56
N SER A 68 12.21 7.55 -7.04
CA SER A 68 12.33 6.68 -5.87
C SER A 68 11.64 5.34 -6.11
N TRP A 69 12.44 4.32 -6.42
CA TRP A 69 11.94 2.94 -6.52
C TRP A 69 11.42 2.42 -5.17
N ARG A 70 12.01 2.89 -4.05
CA ARG A 70 11.58 2.54 -2.70
C ARG A 70 10.16 3.02 -2.42
N PHE A 71 9.84 4.24 -2.85
CA PHE A 71 8.47 4.76 -2.74
C PHE A 71 7.48 3.84 -3.45
N VAL A 72 7.80 3.40 -4.67
CA VAL A 72 6.96 2.47 -5.43
C VAL A 72 6.80 1.14 -4.70
N MET A 73 7.90 0.53 -4.26
CA MET A 73 7.87 -0.74 -3.51
C MET A 73 7.02 -0.64 -2.24
N TYR A 74 7.27 0.35 -1.39
CA TYR A 74 6.51 0.50 -0.14
C TYR A 74 5.05 0.84 -0.37
N SER A 75 4.72 1.60 -1.41
CA SER A 75 3.32 1.86 -1.79
C SER A 75 2.63 0.59 -2.27
N VAL A 76 3.31 -0.22 -3.08
CA VAL A 76 2.79 -1.50 -3.57
C VAL A 76 2.53 -2.46 -2.41
N VAL A 77 3.48 -2.60 -1.48
CA VAL A 77 3.30 -3.42 -0.27
C VAL A 77 2.15 -2.89 0.58
N GLY A 78 2.05 -1.57 0.74
CA GLY A 78 0.97 -0.94 1.50
C GLY A 78 -0.42 -1.17 0.91
N ILE A 79 -0.54 -1.17 -0.43
CA ILE A 79 -1.83 -1.23 -1.11
C ILE A 79 -2.25 -2.67 -1.44
N TYR A 80 -1.32 -3.50 -1.92
CA TYR A 80 -1.64 -4.82 -2.48
C TYR A 80 -1.30 -5.99 -1.56
N CYS A 81 -0.61 -5.77 -0.45
CA CYS A 81 -0.24 -6.84 0.48
C CYS A 81 -1.05 -6.82 1.77
N GLY A 82 -2.31 -6.37 1.74
CA GLY A 82 -3.25 -6.45 2.86
C GLY A 82 -3.17 -5.32 3.89
N TRP A 83 -2.15 -4.46 3.83
CA TRP A 83 -2.07 -3.29 4.71
C TRP A 83 -3.23 -2.31 4.49
N LEU A 84 -3.67 -2.11 3.25
CA LEU A 84 -4.82 -1.25 2.93
C LEU A 84 -6.10 -1.79 3.58
N ASP A 85 -6.39 -3.08 3.48
CA ASP A 85 -7.56 -3.70 4.13
C ASP A 85 -7.48 -3.60 5.66
N ILE A 86 -6.30 -3.84 6.25
CA ILE A 86 -6.11 -3.70 7.70
C ILE A 86 -6.38 -2.25 8.14
N LEU A 87 -5.81 -1.28 7.42
CA LEU A 87 -6.01 0.14 7.66
C LEU A 87 -7.48 0.55 7.44
N TYR A 88 -8.16 -0.03 6.46
CA TYR A 88 -9.57 0.26 6.14
C TYR A 88 -10.46 0.04 7.37
N TYR A 89 -10.32 -1.11 8.04
CA TYR A 89 -11.08 -1.40 9.25
C TYR A 89 -10.59 -0.61 10.46
N TRP A 90 -9.27 -0.49 10.61
CA TRP A 90 -8.67 0.19 11.75
C TRP A 90 -9.04 1.68 11.81
N LEU A 91 -9.00 2.39 10.67
CA LEU A 91 -9.37 3.80 10.56
C LEU A 91 -10.86 4.05 10.84
N GLN A 92 -11.71 3.04 10.66
CA GLN A 92 -13.13 3.10 11.01
C GLN A 92 -13.41 2.69 12.46
N GLY A 93 -12.40 2.26 13.22
CA GLY A 93 -12.60 1.68 14.55
C GLY A 93 -13.38 0.35 14.54
N LYS A 94 -13.43 -0.33 13.38
CA LYS A 94 -14.12 -1.61 13.21
C LYS A 94 -13.12 -2.76 13.45
N ALA A 95 -13.62 -3.87 13.99
CA ALA A 95 -12.83 -5.09 14.08
C ALA A 95 -12.60 -5.68 12.67
N LEU A 96 -11.43 -6.31 12.48
CA LEU A 96 -11.14 -7.03 11.24
C LEU A 96 -12.17 -8.17 11.05
N PRO A 97 -12.69 -8.37 9.83
CA PRO A 97 -13.58 -9.49 9.54
C PRO A 97 -12.85 -10.82 9.80
N LYS A 98 -13.58 -11.85 10.21
CA LYS A 98 -12.98 -13.19 10.40
C LYS A 98 -12.42 -13.75 9.10
N VAL A 99 -13.06 -13.42 7.98
CA VAL A 99 -12.75 -13.89 6.62
C VAL A 99 -12.98 -12.73 5.63
N TYR A 100 -12.05 -12.53 4.71
CA TYR A 100 -12.12 -11.51 3.66
C TYR A 100 -12.68 -12.11 2.37
N SER A 101 -14.00 -12.16 2.23
CA SER A 101 -14.67 -12.85 1.11
C SER A 101 -14.44 -12.23 -0.27
N TRP A 102 -13.99 -10.97 -0.34
CA TRP A 102 -13.65 -10.28 -1.58
C TRP A 102 -12.21 -10.51 -2.04
N LEU A 103 -11.36 -11.09 -1.19
CA LEU A 103 -9.98 -11.44 -1.53
C LEU A 103 -9.90 -12.87 -2.09
N ILE A 104 -8.91 -13.10 -2.97
CA ILE A 104 -8.68 -14.44 -3.54
C ILE A 104 -8.37 -15.42 -2.41
N PHE A 105 -8.97 -16.61 -2.47
CA PHE A 105 -8.90 -17.66 -1.45
C PHE A 105 -9.58 -17.34 -0.12
N SER A 106 -10.28 -16.21 0.00
CA SER A 106 -11.02 -15.82 1.20
C SER A 106 -10.20 -15.99 2.49
N PRO A 107 -9.03 -15.32 2.60
CA PRO A 107 -8.13 -15.50 3.73
C PRO A 107 -8.78 -15.08 5.05
N THR A 108 -8.35 -15.70 6.13
CA THR A 108 -8.69 -15.24 7.48
C THR A 108 -7.94 -13.95 7.81
N SER A 109 -8.43 -13.19 8.79
CA SER A 109 -7.71 -12.00 9.28
C SER A 109 -6.32 -12.30 9.81
N SER A 110 -6.14 -13.42 10.50
CA SER A 110 -4.82 -13.85 10.96
C SER A 110 -3.85 -14.08 9.81
N TYR A 111 -4.30 -14.75 8.75
CA TYR A 111 -3.49 -14.99 7.56
C TYR A 111 -3.13 -13.67 6.86
N LEU A 112 -4.10 -12.77 6.68
CA LEU A 112 -3.87 -11.47 6.03
C LEU A 112 -2.83 -10.63 6.81
N VAL A 113 -2.94 -10.59 8.13
CA VAL A 113 -1.98 -9.87 8.99
C VAL A 113 -0.58 -10.47 8.89
N ILE A 114 -0.46 -11.80 8.95
CA ILE A 114 0.84 -12.48 8.79
C ILE A 114 1.43 -12.16 7.42
N PHE A 115 0.64 -12.28 6.35
CA PHE A 115 1.08 -11.97 4.99
C PHE A 115 1.54 -10.51 4.85
N ALA A 116 0.77 -9.56 5.37
CA ALA A 116 1.10 -8.13 5.35
C ALA A 116 2.42 -7.82 6.07
N ILE A 117 2.63 -8.42 7.25
CA ILE A 117 3.87 -8.28 8.01
C ILE A 117 5.03 -8.91 7.25
N THR A 118 4.88 -10.15 6.75
CA THR A 118 5.92 -10.83 5.98
C THR A 118 6.31 -10.06 4.72
N ALA A 119 5.34 -9.51 3.99
CA ALA A 119 5.60 -8.69 2.81
C ALA A 119 6.37 -7.41 3.16
N LEU A 120 6.03 -6.74 4.27
CA LEU A 120 6.75 -5.57 4.74
C LEU A 120 8.20 -5.91 5.15
N LEU A 121 8.40 -6.98 5.91
CA LEU A 121 9.73 -7.45 6.30
C LEU A 121 10.58 -7.82 5.07
N PHE A 122 9.98 -8.48 4.08
CA PHE A 122 10.66 -8.80 2.84
C PHE A 122 11.05 -7.54 2.06
N ALA A 123 10.17 -6.55 1.97
CA ALA A 123 10.49 -5.27 1.33
C ALA A 123 11.62 -4.53 2.05
N MET A 124 11.63 -4.52 3.38
CA MET A 124 12.73 -3.97 4.18
C MET A 124 14.04 -4.73 3.94
N PHE A 125 13.98 -6.05 3.81
CA PHE A 125 15.14 -6.87 3.48
C PHE A 125 15.70 -6.55 2.09
N VAL A 126 14.83 -6.44 1.08
CA VAL A 126 15.23 -6.02 -0.29
C VAL A 126 15.87 -4.63 -0.27
N ASP A 127 15.29 -3.66 0.45
CA ASP A 127 15.88 -2.33 0.59
C ASP A 127 17.28 -2.37 1.23
N ALA A 128 17.44 -3.15 2.29
CA ALA A 128 18.74 -3.33 2.95
C ALA A 128 19.79 -3.96 2.01
N LEU A 129 19.41 -4.94 1.20
CA LEU A 129 20.30 -5.55 0.21
C LEU A 129 20.76 -4.52 -0.84
N VAL A 130 19.82 -3.78 -1.44
CA VAL A 130 20.14 -2.77 -2.46
C VAL A 130 21.04 -1.67 -1.88
N GLN A 131 20.78 -1.22 -0.65
CA GLN A 131 21.65 -0.26 0.04
C GLN A 131 23.08 -0.74 0.19
N ARG A 132 23.27 -2.02 0.51
CA ARG A 132 24.60 -2.61 0.64
C ARG A 132 25.33 -2.66 -0.71
N PHE A 133 24.62 -2.98 -1.79
CA PHE A 133 25.19 -2.98 -3.14
C PHE A 133 25.58 -1.57 -3.62
N ASP A 134 24.69 -0.58 -3.45
CA ASP A 134 24.97 0.82 -3.80
C ASP A 134 26.22 1.35 -3.08
N TYR A 135 26.39 0.99 -1.80
CA TYR A 135 27.57 1.38 -1.02
C TYR A 135 28.86 0.72 -1.52
N ALA A 136 28.81 -0.56 -1.92
CA ALA A 136 29.97 -1.26 -2.45
C ALA A 136 30.43 -0.67 -3.79
N VAL A 137 29.50 -0.31 -4.68
CA VAL A 137 29.80 0.25 -6.02
C VAL A 137 30.41 1.65 -5.95
N HIS A 138 30.06 2.47 -4.96
CA HIS A 138 30.56 3.85 -4.84
C HIS A 138 31.84 4.00 -4.03
N ASN A 139 32.33 2.95 -3.38
CA ASN A 139 33.57 2.96 -2.59
C ASN A 139 34.72 2.13 -3.21
N HIS A 140 34.53 1.66 -4.45
CA HIS A 140 35.54 1.05 -5.31
C HIS A 140 35.75 1.92 -6.55
#